data_AF-A0A929UIN0-F1
#
_entry.id   AF-A0A929UIN0-F1
#
_cell.length_a   1.000
_cell.length_b   1.000
_cell.length_c   1.000
_cell.angle_alpha   90.00
_cell.angle_beta   90.00
_cell.angle_gamma   90.00
#
_symmetry.space_group_name_H-M   'P 1'
#
loop_
_entity.id
_entity.type
_entity.pdbx_description
1 polymer ?
#
loop_
_entity_poly.entity_id
_entity_poly.type
_entity_poly.pdbx_seq_one_letter_code
_entity_poly.pdbx_strand_id
1 'polypeptide(L)'
;DYKVWWGCEDHKLFGFARKQLTELAKKKQPFNFTMLTVATHFPDGYVCEYCPHTFGSNQYANVMACSSKQVTDFVKWVQQQDFYKDTTIIINGDHLTMDGDFCDDVSPEYMRRTYTCVIHPEAEVQNPDKKRTYTTFDLFPTTLAALGVKIDGNHLGLGTNLFSGKKTLAEKYGIVNMNIELARKSPFMEEASGISRQAAEVSEALANCKPKMKTWKDSERVNFYIKPPADVEDKISNLYVAIYNKEGARLMLRGAIKEEDGSWTFWVRKDFLGSGRYTWRVKTDSIAGDLYIGKKKSFTIF
;
A
#
# COMPACT_ATOMS: atom_id res chain seq x y z
N ASP A 1 -2.71 -16.63 -23.34
CA ASP A 1 -1.94 -15.66 -22.52
C ASP A 1 -2.40 -14.24 -22.78
N TYR A 2 -3.00 -13.59 -21.78
CA TYR A 2 -3.44 -12.19 -21.85
C TYR A 2 -2.80 -11.41 -20.68
N LYS A 3 -2.08 -10.33 -20.99
CA LYS A 3 -1.45 -9.46 -19.98
C LYS A 3 -1.36 -8.04 -20.53
N VAL A 4 -1.90 -7.09 -19.78
CA VAL A 4 -1.78 -5.65 -20.06
C VAL A 4 -1.41 -4.94 -18.76
N TRP A 5 -0.40 -4.07 -18.82
CA TRP A 5 0.06 -3.27 -17.68
C TRP A 5 0.31 -4.13 -16.42
N TRP A 6 -0.44 -3.94 -15.33
CA TRP A 6 -0.32 -4.74 -14.08
C TRP A 6 -0.93 -6.15 -14.14
N GLY A 7 -1.47 -6.60 -15.28
CA GLY A 7 -1.96 -7.96 -15.44
C GLY A 7 -3.28 -8.05 -16.20
N CYS A 8 -4.33 -8.46 -15.50
CA CYS A 8 -5.69 -8.50 -16.04
C CYS A 8 -6.37 -7.16 -15.78
N GLU A 9 -6.81 -6.48 -16.83
CA GLU A 9 -7.58 -5.24 -16.68
C GLU A 9 -8.93 -5.49 -16.00
N ASP A 10 -9.42 -4.49 -15.26
CA ASP A 10 -10.62 -4.60 -14.43
C ASP A 10 -11.87 -4.99 -15.24
N HIS A 11 -11.98 -4.52 -16.49
CA HIS A 11 -13.11 -4.85 -17.35
C HIS A 11 -13.24 -6.37 -17.56
N LYS A 12 -12.14 -7.04 -17.90
CA LYS A 12 -12.12 -8.50 -18.06
C LYS A 12 -12.24 -9.21 -16.72
N LEU A 13 -11.62 -8.66 -15.66
CA LEU A 13 -11.74 -9.19 -14.31
C LEU A 13 -13.19 -9.26 -13.85
N PHE A 14 -13.99 -8.21 -14.06
CA PHE A 14 -15.42 -8.23 -13.74
C PHE A 14 -16.19 -9.26 -14.57
N GLY A 15 -15.84 -9.44 -15.85
CA GLY A 15 -16.40 -10.51 -16.69
C GLY A 15 -16.12 -11.91 -16.11
N PHE A 16 -14.88 -12.17 -15.68
CA PHE A 16 -14.51 -13.42 -15.02
C PHE A 16 -15.20 -13.60 -13.67
N ALA A 17 -15.33 -12.52 -12.88
CA ALA A 17 -16.02 -12.54 -11.61
C ALA A 17 -17.49 -12.92 -11.77
N ARG A 18 -18.20 -12.36 -12.76
CA ARG A 18 -19.58 -12.73 -13.07
C ARG A 18 -19.71 -14.22 -13.37
N LYS A 19 -18.85 -14.74 -14.26
CA LYS A 19 -18.83 -16.18 -14.60
C LYS A 19 -18.57 -17.04 -13.37
N GLN A 20 -17.56 -16.70 -12.57
CA GLN A 20 -17.20 -17.47 -11.38
C GLN A 20 -18.31 -17.47 -10.34
N LEU A 21 -18.94 -16.33 -10.07
CA LEU A 21 -20.08 -16.22 -9.16
C LEU A 21 -21.27 -17.04 -9.64
N THR A 22 -21.59 -17.01 -10.95
CA THR A 22 -22.66 -17.85 -11.51
C THR A 22 -22.38 -19.34 -11.31
N GLU A 23 -21.13 -19.80 -11.45
CA GLU A 23 -20.77 -21.20 -11.20
C GLU A 23 -20.76 -21.56 -9.71
N LEU A 24 -20.32 -20.65 -8.84
CA LEU A 24 -20.37 -20.86 -7.39
C LEU A 24 -21.82 -20.93 -6.89
N ALA A 25 -22.70 -20.07 -7.38
CA ALA A 25 -24.11 -20.01 -6.99
C ALA A 25 -24.92 -21.26 -7.39
N LYS A 26 -24.45 -22.03 -8.39
CA LYS A 26 -25.06 -23.33 -8.73
C LYS A 26 -24.75 -24.41 -7.69
N LYS A 27 -23.72 -24.22 -6.86
CA LYS A 27 -23.35 -25.17 -5.80
C LYS A 27 -24.27 -24.95 -4.59
N LYS A 28 -24.55 -26.02 -3.86
CA LYS A 28 -25.38 -25.98 -2.64
C LYS A 28 -24.62 -25.50 -1.38
N GLN A 29 -23.35 -25.14 -1.52
CA GLN A 29 -22.49 -24.73 -0.40
C GLN A 29 -22.33 -23.20 -0.39
N PRO A 30 -22.24 -22.57 0.79
CA PRO A 30 -21.90 -21.16 0.88
C PRO A 30 -20.53 -20.91 0.23
N PHE A 31 -20.36 -19.73 -0.36
CA PHE A 31 -19.11 -19.34 -1.00
C PHE A 31 -18.56 -18.04 -0.43
N ASN A 32 -17.24 -17.91 -0.46
CA ASN A 32 -16.54 -16.64 -0.32
C ASN A 32 -15.83 -16.37 -1.64
N PHE A 33 -16.13 -15.22 -2.26
CA PHE A 33 -15.47 -14.77 -3.47
C PHE A 33 -14.80 -13.43 -3.20
N THR A 34 -13.49 -13.36 -3.45
CA THR A 34 -12.69 -12.14 -3.31
C THR A 34 -12.01 -11.85 -4.63
N MET A 35 -12.03 -10.58 -5.03
CA MET A 35 -11.30 -10.08 -6.20
C MET A 35 -10.62 -8.76 -5.86
N LEU A 36 -9.53 -8.46 -6.55
CA LEU A 36 -8.76 -7.23 -6.41
C LEU A 36 -8.70 -6.52 -7.76
N THR A 37 -9.28 -5.32 -7.82
CA THR A 37 -9.16 -4.42 -8.98
C THR A 37 -7.78 -3.77 -8.96
N VAL A 38 -7.19 -3.56 -10.14
CA VAL A 38 -5.84 -2.99 -10.27
C VAL A 38 -5.75 -1.87 -11.29
N ALA A 39 -6.81 -1.56 -12.07
CA ALA A 39 -6.71 -0.53 -13.11
C ALA A 39 -6.36 0.86 -12.56
N THR A 40 -6.65 1.13 -11.29
CA THR A 40 -6.33 2.39 -10.59
C THR A 40 -4.94 2.40 -9.94
N HIS A 41 -4.07 1.43 -10.23
CA HIS A 41 -2.71 1.42 -9.68
C HIS A 41 -1.88 2.63 -10.16
N PHE A 42 -0.90 3.06 -9.37
CA PHE A 42 -0.01 4.14 -9.76
C PHE A 42 1.06 3.66 -10.77
N PRO A 43 1.67 4.57 -11.57
CA PRO A 43 1.21 5.94 -11.84
C PRO A 43 0.06 5.94 -12.87
N ASP A 44 -0.78 6.97 -12.84
CA ASP A 44 -1.81 7.32 -13.84
C ASP A 44 -2.94 6.32 -14.15
N GLY A 45 -2.86 5.08 -13.66
CA GLY A 45 -3.84 4.05 -13.95
C GLY A 45 -3.78 3.51 -15.40
N TYR A 46 -4.66 2.55 -15.69
CA TYR A 46 -4.83 1.96 -17.01
C TYR A 46 -6.18 2.32 -17.63
N VAL A 47 -6.11 2.90 -18.83
CA VAL A 47 -7.29 3.29 -19.63
C VAL A 47 -7.73 2.10 -20.47
N CYS A 48 -8.94 1.60 -20.22
CA CYS A 48 -9.60 0.65 -21.11
C CYS A 48 -10.55 1.38 -22.08
N GLU A 49 -11.03 0.68 -23.11
CA GLU A 49 -11.92 1.24 -24.15
C GLU A 49 -13.25 1.80 -23.62
N TYR A 50 -13.64 1.42 -22.40
CA TYR A 50 -14.88 1.87 -21.74
C TYR A 50 -14.67 3.05 -20.79
N CYS A 51 -13.44 3.52 -20.61
CA CYS A 51 -13.18 4.61 -19.69
C CYS A 51 -13.71 5.94 -20.25
N PRO A 52 -14.44 6.72 -19.43
CA PRO A 52 -14.95 8.00 -19.88
C PRO A 52 -13.82 9.02 -19.94
N HIS A 53 -13.98 10.05 -20.77
CA HIS A 53 -13.09 11.21 -20.83
C HIS A 53 -13.66 12.41 -20.04
N THR A 54 -14.29 12.14 -18.89
CA THR A 54 -15.00 13.13 -18.07
C THR A 54 -14.11 14.28 -17.60
N PHE A 55 -12.83 14.01 -17.35
CA PHE A 55 -11.84 14.94 -16.79
C PHE A 55 -10.81 15.39 -17.82
N GLY A 56 -11.18 15.43 -19.11
CA GLY A 56 -10.30 15.89 -20.17
C GLY A 56 -8.99 15.10 -20.24
N SER A 57 -7.86 15.79 -20.22
CA SER A 57 -6.52 15.20 -20.29
C SER A 57 -6.02 14.56 -18.99
N ASN A 58 -6.76 14.66 -17.88
CA ASN A 58 -6.37 14.01 -16.63
C ASN A 58 -6.72 12.51 -16.69
N GLN A 59 -5.75 11.71 -17.16
CA GLN A 59 -5.92 10.27 -17.33
C GLN A 59 -6.31 9.60 -16.01
N TYR A 60 -5.62 9.89 -14.91
CA TYR A 60 -5.85 9.19 -13.66
C TYR A 60 -7.24 9.45 -13.09
N ALA A 61 -7.74 10.69 -13.17
CA ALA A 61 -9.11 11.01 -12.81
C ALA A 61 -10.14 10.25 -13.67
N ASN A 62 -9.88 10.13 -14.98
CA ASN A 62 -10.71 9.34 -15.88
C ASN A 62 -10.70 7.84 -15.52
N VAL A 63 -9.55 7.28 -15.16
CA VAL A 63 -9.42 5.88 -14.72
C VAL A 63 -10.12 5.65 -13.39
N MET A 64 -10.03 6.58 -12.43
CA MET A 64 -10.76 6.50 -11.16
C MET A 64 -12.27 6.49 -11.37
N ALA A 65 -12.80 7.35 -12.25
CA ALA A 65 -14.22 7.35 -12.61
C ALA A 65 -14.63 6.07 -13.37
N CYS A 66 -13.76 5.58 -14.24
CA CYS A 66 -13.94 4.32 -14.95
C CYS A 66 -14.09 3.14 -13.97
N SER A 67 -13.18 3.03 -13.01
CA SER A 67 -13.22 1.98 -11.98
C SER A 67 -14.46 2.08 -11.11
N SER A 68 -14.78 3.29 -10.61
CA SER A 68 -16.00 3.56 -9.83
C SER A 68 -17.29 3.14 -10.57
N LYS A 69 -17.37 3.45 -11.87
CA LYS A 69 -18.50 3.02 -12.71
C LYS A 69 -18.56 1.50 -12.85
N GLN A 70 -17.44 0.84 -13.12
CA GLN A 70 -17.41 -0.61 -13.31
C GLN A 70 -17.74 -1.38 -12.03
N VAL A 71 -17.25 -0.93 -10.87
CA VAL A 71 -17.64 -1.48 -9.55
C VAL A 71 -19.14 -1.34 -9.34
N THR A 72 -19.70 -0.16 -9.63
CA THR A 72 -21.15 0.10 -9.51
C THR A 72 -21.96 -0.83 -10.40
N ASP A 73 -21.56 -1.01 -11.66
CA ASP A 73 -22.25 -1.88 -12.60
C ASP A 73 -22.13 -3.36 -12.20
N PHE A 74 -21.01 -3.78 -11.61
CA PHE A 74 -20.85 -5.12 -11.06
C PHE A 74 -21.76 -5.36 -9.86
N VAL A 75 -21.84 -4.42 -8.91
CA VAL A 75 -22.75 -4.51 -7.75
C VAL A 75 -24.21 -4.57 -8.21
N LYS A 76 -24.62 -3.71 -9.15
CA LYS A 76 -25.98 -3.74 -9.72
C LYS A 76 -26.28 -5.07 -10.41
N TRP A 77 -25.31 -5.64 -11.10
CA TRP A 77 -25.47 -6.98 -11.68
C TRP A 77 -25.64 -8.05 -10.59
N VAL A 78 -24.84 -8.02 -9.51
CA VAL A 78 -25.00 -8.94 -8.37
C VAL A 78 -26.40 -8.82 -7.77
N GLN A 79 -26.90 -7.60 -7.57
CA GLN A 79 -28.23 -7.32 -7.02
C GLN A 79 -29.40 -7.89 -7.84
N GLN A 80 -29.16 -8.23 -9.12
CA GLN A 80 -30.15 -8.84 -10.01
C GLN A 80 -30.14 -10.37 -9.97
N GLN A 81 -29.18 -10.99 -9.29
CA GLN A 81 -29.04 -12.45 -9.24
C GLN A 81 -29.86 -13.05 -8.09
N ASP A 82 -30.34 -14.29 -8.28
CA ASP A 82 -31.13 -15.00 -7.26
C ASP A 82 -30.39 -15.17 -5.92
N PHE A 83 -29.05 -15.31 -5.98
CA PHE A 83 -28.20 -15.47 -4.79
C PHE A 83 -28.02 -14.18 -3.98
N TYR A 84 -28.41 -13.00 -4.51
CA TYR A 84 -28.21 -11.71 -3.82
C TYR A 84 -28.86 -11.68 -2.43
N LYS A 85 -30.05 -12.27 -2.29
CA LYS A 85 -30.81 -12.31 -1.04
C LYS A 85 -30.11 -13.04 0.11
N ASP A 86 -29.01 -13.74 -0.17
CA ASP A 86 -28.18 -14.44 0.82
C ASP A 86 -26.69 -14.09 0.63
N THR A 87 -26.41 -12.88 0.14
CA THR A 87 -25.05 -12.40 -0.13
C THR A 87 -24.81 -11.04 0.51
N THR A 88 -23.83 -10.98 1.41
CA THR A 88 -23.23 -9.72 1.89
C THR A 88 -22.13 -9.29 0.91
N ILE A 89 -22.14 -8.03 0.47
CA ILE A 89 -21.10 -7.46 -0.39
C ILE A 89 -20.29 -6.46 0.42
N ILE A 90 -18.96 -6.59 0.38
CA ILE A 90 -18.04 -5.66 1.06
C ILE A 90 -17.10 -5.05 0.01
N ILE A 91 -17.08 -3.72 -0.06
CA ILE A 91 -16.22 -2.95 -0.96
C ILE A 91 -15.24 -2.17 -0.11
N ASN A 92 -13.94 -2.45 -0.26
CA ASN A 92 -12.88 -1.80 0.50
C ASN A 92 -11.82 -1.23 -0.45
N GLY A 93 -11.42 0.02 -0.22
CA GLY A 93 -10.16 0.53 -0.74
C GLY A 93 -9.00 -0.05 0.07
N ASP A 94 -7.98 -0.52 -0.61
CA ASP A 94 -6.77 -1.14 -0.04
C ASP A 94 -5.88 -0.11 0.65
N HIS A 95 -5.57 1.01 -0.03
CA HIS A 95 -4.78 2.10 0.50
C HIS A 95 -5.10 3.44 -0.17
N LEU A 96 -4.51 4.53 0.36
CA LEU A 96 -4.59 5.84 -0.27
C LEU A 96 -3.76 5.85 -1.56
N THR A 97 -4.18 6.61 -2.57
CA THR A 97 -3.37 6.78 -3.78
C THR A 97 -1.93 7.17 -3.44
N MET A 98 -0.99 6.46 -4.07
CA MET A 98 0.45 6.69 -4.00
C MET A 98 0.97 7.52 -5.19
N ASP A 99 0.06 7.93 -6.08
CA ASP A 99 0.37 8.83 -7.18
C ASP A 99 0.90 10.17 -6.64
N GLY A 100 1.93 10.70 -7.30
CA GLY A 100 2.82 11.71 -6.74
C GLY A 100 2.26 13.13 -6.77
N ASP A 101 1.48 13.47 -7.80
CA ASP A 101 0.97 14.82 -8.07
C ASP A 101 -0.57 14.86 -8.12
N PHE A 102 -1.25 13.72 -8.24
CA PHE A 102 -2.71 13.68 -8.34
C PHE A 102 -3.46 14.37 -7.19
N CYS A 103 -2.86 14.43 -6.00
CA CYS A 103 -3.45 15.05 -4.82
C CYS A 103 -2.92 16.46 -4.54
N ASP A 104 -2.18 17.10 -5.45
CA ASP A 104 -1.58 18.42 -5.21
C ASP A 104 -2.63 19.52 -4.95
N ASP A 105 -3.80 19.41 -5.59
CA ASP A 105 -4.93 20.33 -5.39
C ASP A 105 -5.78 19.98 -4.15
N VAL A 106 -5.48 18.89 -3.44
CA VAL A 106 -6.18 18.50 -2.23
C VAL A 106 -5.61 19.28 -1.05
N SER A 107 -6.49 19.97 -0.32
CA SER A 107 -6.08 20.73 0.88
C SER A 107 -5.26 19.86 1.85
N PRO A 108 -4.15 20.37 2.40
CA PRO A 108 -3.35 19.65 3.39
C PRO A 108 -4.13 19.37 4.70
N GLU A 109 -5.22 20.11 4.95
CA GLU A 109 -6.11 19.89 6.09
C GLU A 109 -7.08 18.72 5.87
N TYR A 110 -7.28 18.30 4.61
CA TYR A 110 -8.14 17.17 4.30
C TYR A 110 -7.45 15.84 4.65
N MET A 111 -7.95 15.20 5.69
CA MET A 111 -7.52 13.85 6.05
C MET A 111 -8.08 12.84 5.04
N ARG A 112 -7.26 12.47 4.06
CA ARG A 112 -7.55 11.41 3.08
C ARG A 112 -7.88 10.10 3.77
N ARG A 113 -8.85 9.35 3.22
CA ARG A 113 -9.34 8.07 3.75
C ARG A 113 -9.55 7.08 2.62
N THR A 114 -9.46 5.79 2.93
CA THR A 114 -9.96 4.75 2.05
C THR A 114 -11.48 4.66 2.12
N TYR A 115 -12.08 4.06 1.10
CA TYR A 115 -13.52 3.80 1.05
C TYR A 115 -13.83 2.43 1.69
N THR A 116 -14.95 2.33 2.41
CA THR A 116 -15.49 1.06 2.90
C THR A 116 -17.00 1.13 2.82
N CYS A 117 -17.61 0.11 2.22
CA CYS A 117 -19.06 -0.03 2.14
C CYS A 117 -19.44 -1.49 2.35
N VAL A 118 -20.45 -1.72 3.18
CA VAL A 118 -21.06 -3.04 3.38
C VAL A 118 -22.49 -2.95 2.90
N ILE A 119 -22.86 -3.82 1.97
CA ILE A 119 -24.18 -3.89 1.37
C ILE A 119 -24.80 -5.23 1.79
N HIS A 120 -26.07 -5.17 2.19
CA HIS A 120 -26.84 -6.32 2.65
C HIS A 120 -26.15 -7.09 3.82
N PRO A 121 -25.72 -6.40 4.90
CA PRO A 121 -25.23 -7.09 6.09
C PRO A 121 -26.39 -7.74 6.86
N GLU A 122 -26.11 -8.89 7.47
CA GLU A 122 -27.00 -9.52 8.46
C GLU A 122 -26.98 -8.75 9.81
N ALA A 123 -25.85 -8.10 10.13
CA ALA A 123 -25.73 -7.32 11.37
C ALA A 123 -26.45 -5.95 11.28
N GLU A 124 -27.16 -5.61 12.34
CA GLU A 124 -27.77 -4.29 12.52
C GLU A 124 -26.79 -3.29 13.13
N VAL A 125 -26.82 -2.05 12.61
CA VAL A 125 -26.01 -0.95 13.13
C VAL A 125 -26.66 -0.42 14.41
N GLN A 126 -26.02 -0.61 15.56
CA GLN A 126 -26.56 -0.15 16.85
C GLN A 126 -26.65 1.38 16.98
N ASN A 127 -25.80 2.13 16.25
CA ASN A 127 -25.76 3.60 16.30
C ASN A 127 -25.62 4.21 14.88
N PRO A 128 -26.69 4.22 14.07
CA PRO A 128 -26.62 4.57 12.65
C PRO A 128 -26.16 6.01 12.38
N ASP A 129 -26.50 6.95 13.27
CA ASP A 129 -26.12 8.37 13.11
C ASP A 129 -24.68 8.67 13.56
N LYS A 130 -24.01 7.69 14.19
CA LYS A 130 -22.68 7.90 14.75
C LYS A 130 -21.60 7.71 13.70
N LYS A 131 -20.91 8.80 13.37
CA LYS A 131 -19.63 8.74 12.66
C LYS A 131 -18.58 8.08 13.54
N ARG A 132 -17.97 6.99 13.07
CA ARG A 132 -16.95 6.21 13.77
C ARG A 132 -15.56 6.58 13.26
N THR A 133 -14.58 6.60 14.16
CA THR A 133 -13.15 6.57 13.80
C THR A 133 -12.68 5.13 13.84
N TYR A 134 -12.13 4.61 12.76
CA TYR A 134 -11.74 3.20 12.66
C TYR A 134 -10.52 3.02 11.74
N THR A 135 -9.99 1.81 11.73
CA THR A 135 -8.82 1.37 10.97
C THR A 135 -9.11 0.05 10.25
N THR A 136 -8.18 -0.41 9.41
CA THR A 136 -8.29 -1.71 8.73
C THR A 136 -8.42 -2.88 9.70
N PHE A 137 -7.91 -2.77 10.94
CA PHE A 137 -8.07 -3.82 11.96
C PHE A 137 -9.53 -4.08 12.29
N ASP A 138 -10.38 -3.05 12.26
CA ASP A 138 -11.79 -3.14 12.58
C ASP A 138 -12.58 -3.90 11.49
N LEU A 139 -12.04 -4.02 10.27
CA LEU A 139 -12.70 -4.70 9.16
C LEU A 139 -12.81 -6.22 9.37
N PHE A 140 -11.90 -6.84 10.13
CA PHE A 140 -11.95 -8.27 10.42
C PHE A 140 -13.23 -8.66 11.20
N PRO A 141 -13.45 -8.17 12.44
CA PRO A 141 -14.68 -8.48 13.16
C PRO A 141 -15.93 -7.90 12.48
N THR A 142 -15.81 -6.77 11.78
CA THR A 142 -16.95 -6.18 11.06
C THR A 142 -17.42 -7.05 9.91
N THR A 143 -16.49 -7.66 9.16
CA THR A 143 -16.81 -8.59 8.08
C THR A 143 -17.55 -9.82 8.60
N LEU A 144 -17.05 -10.42 9.69
CA LEU A 144 -17.72 -11.58 10.29
C LEU A 144 -19.11 -11.23 10.84
N ALA A 145 -19.25 -10.08 11.50
CA ALA A 145 -20.54 -9.61 11.94
C ALA A 145 -21.51 -9.37 10.77
N ALA A 146 -21.04 -8.79 9.66
CA ALA A 146 -21.85 -8.58 8.46
C ALA A 146 -22.36 -9.89 7.82
N LEU A 147 -21.69 -11.02 8.11
CA LEU A 147 -22.09 -12.38 7.72
C LEU A 147 -22.95 -13.09 8.79
N GLY A 148 -23.34 -12.40 9.87
CA GLY A 148 -24.19 -12.95 10.93
C GLY A 148 -23.45 -13.63 12.08
N VAL A 149 -22.11 -13.59 12.10
CA VAL A 149 -21.32 -14.20 13.18
C VAL A 149 -21.45 -13.38 14.46
N LYS A 150 -21.86 -14.02 15.56
CA LYS A 150 -21.88 -13.42 16.89
C LYS A 150 -20.48 -13.46 17.51
N ILE A 151 -19.95 -12.29 17.83
CA ILE A 151 -18.61 -12.12 18.40
C ILE A 151 -18.76 -11.71 19.86
N ASP A 152 -18.30 -12.56 20.78
CA ASP A 152 -18.27 -12.20 22.19
C ASP A 152 -17.38 -10.97 22.42
N GLY A 153 -17.86 -10.02 23.22
CA GLY A 153 -17.21 -8.74 23.43
C GLY A 153 -17.16 -7.78 22.22
N ASN A 154 -17.55 -8.19 21.01
CA ASN A 154 -17.44 -7.42 19.75
C ASN A 154 -15.99 -7.04 19.36
N HIS A 155 -15.02 -7.85 19.76
CA HIS A 155 -13.59 -7.64 19.48
C HIS A 155 -12.94 -8.92 18.95
N LEU A 156 -12.08 -8.79 17.92
CA LEU A 156 -11.19 -9.85 17.46
C LEU A 156 -9.83 -9.24 17.10
N GLY A 157 -8.77 -9.76 17.72
CA GLY A 157 -7.44 -9.16 17.62
C GLY A 157 -7.46 -7.69 18.06
N LEU A 158 -6.95 -6.80 17.21
CA LEU A 158 -6.95 -5.35 17.44
C LEU A 158 -8.22 -4.65 16.94
N GLY A 159 -9.13 -5.39 16.30
CA GLY A 159 -10.33 -4.85 15.69
C GLY A 159 -11.53 -4.81 16.61
N THR A 160 -12.43 -3.88 16.34
CA THR A 160 -13.77 -3.80 16.93
C THR A 160 -14.83 -3.92 15.84
N ASN A 161 -15.89 -4.69 16.10
CA ASN A 161 -17.06 -4.75 15.22
C ASN A 161 -17.72 -3.36 15.10
N LEU A 162 -17.73 -2.79 13.89
CA LEU A 162 -18.26 -1.45 13.62
C LEU A 162 -19.79 -1.36 13.68
N PHE A 163 -20.51 -2.49 13.58
CA PHE A 163 -21.95 -2.56 13.81
C PHE A 163 -22.30 -2.38 15.30
N SER A 164 -21.36 -2.66 16.20
CA SER A 164 -21.57 -2.56 17.65
C SER A 164 -21.38 -1.14 18.20
N GLY A 165 -21.94 -0.86 19.38
CA GLY A 165 -21.67 0.36 20.13
C GLY A 165 -20.32 0.41 20.84
N LYS A 166 -19.48 -0.64 20.76
CA LYS A 166 -18.17 -0.67 21.43
C LYS A 166 -17.18 0.24 20.71
N LYS A 167 -16.40 1.01 21.47
CA LYS A 167 -15.38 1.90 20.90
C LYS A 167 -14.25 1.09 20.23
N THR A 168 -13.80 1.53 19.06
CA THR A 168 -12.57 1.06 18.41
C THR A 168 -11.34 1.45 19.24
N LEU A 169 -10.18 0.84 18.98
CA LEU A 169 -8.93 1.31 19.59
C LEU A 169 -8.63 2.76 19.17
N ALA A 170 -8.90 3.11 17.92
CA ALA A 170 -8.75 4.46 17.42
C ALA A 170 -9.66 5.48 18.14
N GLU A 171 -10.90 5.11 18.48
CA GLU A 171 -11.81 5.96 19.28
C GLU A 171 -11.40 6.06 20.75
N LYS A 172 -10.73 5.03 21.30
CA LYS A 172 -10.28 5.03 22.71
C LYS A 172 -9.00 5.82 22.90
N TYR A 173 -8.02 5.61 22.03
CA TYR A 173 -6.65 6.08 22.23
C TYR A 173 -6.23 7.17 21.23
N GLY A 174 -6.97 7.35 20.14
CA GLY A 174 -6.60 8.22 19.03
C GLY A 174 -5.64 7.54 18.06
N ILE A 175 -5.76 7.86 16.77
CA ILE A 175 -4.93 7.30 15.69
C ILE A 175 -3.43 7.56 15.91
N VAL A 176 -3.07 8.75 16.40
CA VAL A 176 -1.67 9.13 16.64
C VAL A 176 -1.01 8.22 17.68
N ASN A 177 -1.65 8.06 18.85
CA ASN A 177 -1.11 7.18 19.89
C ASN A 177 -1.10 5.73 19.45
N MET A 178 -2.15 5.28 18.76
CA MET A 178 -2.20 3.93 18.21
C MET A 178 -1.01 3.65 17.26
N ASN A 179 -0.68 4.59 16.38
CA ASN A 179 0.49 4.47 15.50
C ASN A 179 1.81 4.44 16.30
N ILE A 180 1.95 5.25 17.34
CA ILE A 180 3.14 5.24 18.22
C ILE A 180 3.30 3.87 18.88
N GLU A 181 2.21 3.32 19.43
CA GLU A 181 2.24 2.02 20.11
C GLU A 181 2.49 0.86 19.13
N LEU A 182 1.87 0.88 17.94
CA LEU A 182 2.09 -0.13 16.90
C LEU A 182 3.51 -0.10 16.31
N ALA A 183 4.17 1.06 16.32
CA ALA A 183 5.54 1.21 15.87
C ALA A 183 6.57 0.72 16.91
N ARG A 184 6.15 0.36 18.13
CA ARG A 184 7.07 -0.17 19.14
C ARG A 184 7.57 -1.54 18.74
N LYS A 185 8.83 -1.78 19.06
CA LYS A 185 9.43 -3.11 18.94
C LYS A 185 8.71 -4.08 19.87
N SER A 186 8.36 -5.22 19.33
CA SER A 186 7.82 -6.34 20.08
C SER A 186 8.78 -7.51 19.94
N PRO A 187 9.50 -7.91 21.02
CA PRO A 187 10.36 -9.08 21.00
C PRO A 187 9.63 -10.33 20.50
N PHE A 188 8.36 -10.48 20.88
CA PHE A 188 7.49 -11.54 20.39
C PHE A 188 7.30 -11.49 18.87
N MET A 189 6.98 -10.32 18.29
CA MET A 189 6.81 -10.21 16.83
C MET A 189 8.13 -10.41 16.08
N GLU A 190 9.25 -9.96 16.65
CA GLU A 190 10.59 -10.17 16.09
C GLU A 190 10.98 -11.65 16.08
N GLU A 191 10.61 -12.41 17.13
CA GLU A 191 10.82 -13.86 17.22
C GLU A 191 9.85 -14.62 16.30
N ALA A 192 8.55 -14.35 16.38
CA ALA A 192 7.51 -15.04 15.63
C ALA A 192 7.65 -14.88 14.12
N SER A 193 8.25 -13.77 13.68
CA SER A 193 8.51 -13.54 12.26
C SER A 193 9.80 -14.22 11.75
N GLY A 194 10.71 -14.65 12.63
CA GLY A 194 12.03 -15.20 12.23
C GLY A 194 12.98 -14.19 11.60
N ILE A 195 12.56 -12.93 11.58
CA ILE A 195 13.12 -11.84 10.82
C ILE A 195 14.37 -11.25 11.50
N SER A 196 14.40 -11.17 12.83
CA SER A 196 15.49 -10.54 13.59
C SER A 196 16.86 -11.20 13.37
N ARG A 197 16.88 -12.53 13.18
CA ARG A 197 18.11 -13.29 12.88
C ARG A 197 18.68 -12.95 11.50
N GLN A 198 17.82 -12.87 10.48
CA GLN A 198 18.22 -12.45 9.14
C GLN A 198 18.65 -10.98 9.11
N ALA A 199 17.99 -10.12 9.88
CA ALA A 199 18.38 -8.72 10.08
C ALA A 199 19.83 -8.58 10.55
N ALA A 200 20.17 -9.35 11.59
CA ALA A 200 21.46 -9.26 12.25
C ALA A 200 22.57 -9.71 11.29
N GLU A 201 22.36 -10.84 10.60
CA GLU A 201 23.28 -11.35 9.57
C GLU A 201 23.51 -10.33 8.44
N VAL A 202 22.43 -9.77 7.88
CA VAL A 202 22.51 -8.78 6.80
C VAL A 202 23.16 -7.48 7.30
N SER A 203 22.79 -7.00 8.49
CA SER A 203 23.37 -5.79 9.08
C SER A 203 24.86 -5.93 9.35
N GLU A 204 25.31 -7.08 9.85
CA GLU A 204 26.72 -7.35 10.13
C GLU A 204 27.52 -7.41 8.82
N ALA A 205 27.03 -8.13 7.81
CA ALA A 205 27.67 -8.20 6.49
C ALA A 205 27.77 -6.82 5.82
N LEU A 206 26.72 -6.01 5.92
CA LEU A 206 26.67 -4.67 5.31
C LEU A 206 27.41 -3.59 6.11
N ALA A 207 27.77 -3.83 7.38
CA ALA A 207 28.44 -2.84 8.23
C ALA A 207 29.74 -2.31 7.61
N ASN A 208 30.43 -3.16 6.85
CA ASN A 208 31.70 -2.85 6.20
C ASN A 208 31.55 -2.37 4.75
N CYS A 209 30.35 -2.43 4.18
CA CYS A 209 30.09 -1.91 2.84
C CYS A 209 30.31 -0.40 2.80
N LYS A 210 30.97 0.06 1.73
CA LYS A 210 31.22 1.48 1.49
C LYS A 210 30.47 1.92 0.24
N PRO A 211 29.21 2.37 0.38
CA PRO A 211 28.47 2.98 -0.71
C PRO A 211 29.29 4.10 -1.36
N LYS A 212 29.34 4.13 -2.69
CA LYS A 212 30.06 5.14 -3.47
C LYS A 212 29.06 6.08 -4.11
N MET A 213 29.45 7.35 -4.19
CA MET A 213 28.76 8.37 -4.97
C MET A 213 29.72 8.84 -6.06
N LYS A 214 29.21 9.01 -7.27
CA LYS A 214 29.96 9.51 -8.43
C LYS A 214 29.20 10.62 -9.12
N THR A 215 29.92 11.67 -9.48
CA THR A 215 29.46 12.77 -10.33
C THR A 215 30.44 12.92 -11.48
N TRP A 216 29.94 13.22 -12.67
CA TRP A 216 30.76 13.50 -13.86
C TRP A 216 30.59 14.97 -14.24
N LYS A 217 31.63 15.56 -14.85
CA LYS A 217 31.71 17.00 -15.14
C LYS A 217 30.55 17.49 -16.02
N ASP A 218 30.08 16.63 -16.93
CA ASP A 218 28.99 16.93 -17.88
C ASP A 218 27.70 16.13 -17.59
N SER A 219 27.59 15.55 -16.39
CA SER A 219 26.41 14.77 -16.00
C SER A 219 25.44 15.62 -15.20
N GLU A 220 24.20 15.71 -15.69
CA GLU A 220 23.04 16.25 -14.97
C GLU A 220 22.63 15.39 -13.76
N ARG A 221 23.30 14.25 -13.55
CA ARG A 221 22.97 13.27 -12.51
C ARG A 221 24.06 13.14 -11.45
N VAL A 222 23.62 12.92 -10.22
CA VAL A 222 24.42 12.35 -9.13
C VAL A 222 24.10 10.87 -9.06
N ASN A 223 25.12 10.02 -9.23
CA ASN A 223 24.97 8.57 -9.25
C ASN A 223 25.46 7.97 -7.92
N PHE A 224 24.75 6.95 -7.45
CA PHE A 224 25.04 6.19 -6.26
C PHE A 224 25.18 4.73 -6.64
N TYR A 225 26.12 4.05 -6.00
CA TYR A 225 26.42 2.66 -6.26
C TYR A 225 26.79 1.95 -4.96
N ILE A 226 26.28 0.74 -4.79
CA ILE A 226 26.69 -0.18 -3.73
C ILE A 226 26.75 -1.60 -4.29
N LYS A 227 27.77 -2.36 -3.89
CA LYS A 227 27.86 -3.79 -4.16
C LYS A 227 27.87 -4.52 -2.81
N PRO A 228 26.76 -5.15 -2.40
CA PRO A 228 26.72 -6.01 -1.23
C PRO A 228 27.66 -7.22 -1.37
N PRO A 229 28.04 -7.87 -0.26
CA PRO A 229 28.69 -9.18 -0.29
C PRO A 229 27.75 -10.24 -0.91
N ALA A 230 28.31 -11.18 -1.66
CA ALA A 230 27.52 -12.17 -2.42
C ALA A 230 26.67 -13.09 -1.51
N ASP A 231 27.13 -13.37 -0.30
CA ASP A 231 26.47 -14.25 0.70
C ASP A 231 25.20 -13.65 1.31
N VAL A 232 24.96 -12.35 1.13
CA VAL A 232 23.74 -11.67 1.58
C VAL A 232 22.93 -11.06 0.45
N GLU A 233 23.35 -11.22 -0.80
CA GLU A 233 22.68 -10.60 -1.95
C GLU A 233 21.23 -11.07 -2.10
N ASP A 234 20.96 -12.37 -1.92
CA ASP A 234 19.63 -12.96 -1.99
C ASP A 234 18.77 -12.66 -0.75
N LYS A 235 19.37 -12.12 0.31
CA LYS A 235 18.69 -11.72 1.56
C LYS A 235 18.26 -10.24 1.55
N ILE A 236 18.64 -9.48 0.51
CA ILE A 236 18.31 -8.07 0.35
C ILE A 236 17.13 -7.92 -0.61
N SER A 237 15.97 -7.50 -0.07
CA SER A 237 14.76 -7.28 -0.87
C SER A 237 14.85 -6.00 -1.68
N ASN A 238 15.12 -4.86 -1.02
CA ASN A 238 15.42 -3.60 -1.70
C ASN A 238 16.55 -2.83 -1.02
N LEU A 239 17.20 -1.97 -1.81
CA LEU A 239 18.07 -0.92 -1.33
C LEU A 239 17.47 0.43 -1.69
N TYR A 240 17.59 1.39 -0.77
CA TYR A 240 17.17 2.76 -0.98
C TYR A 240 18.30 3.72 -0.69
N VAL A 241 18.34 4.82 -1.44
CA VAL A 241 19.16 5.98 -1.10
C VAL A 241 18.26 7.03 -0.48
N ALA A 242 18.57 7.42 0.75
CA ALA A 242 17.93 8.53 1.44
C ALA A 242 18.81 9.79 1.33
N ILE A 243 18.24 10.89 0.83
CA ILE A 243 18.91 12.19 0.72
C ILE A 243 18.24 13.18 1.67
N TYR A 244 19.04 13.97 2.36
CA TYR A 244 18.62 14.93 3.37
C TYR A 244 19.22 16.31 3.09
N ASN A 245 18.46 17.36 3.40
CA ASN A 245 18.96 18.74 3.35
C ASN A 245 19.90 19.06 4.53
N LYS A 246 20.37 20.31 4.62
CA LYS A 246 21.29 20.78 5.67
C LYS A 246 20.63 20.80 7.06
N GLU A 247 19.32 20.97 7.13
CA GLU A 247 18.51 20.92 8.34
C GLU A 247 18.23 19.48 8.82
N GLY A 248 18.59 18.47 8.02
CA GLY A 248 18.39 17.06 8.34
C GLY A 248 17.02 16.49 7.95
N ALA A 249 16.15 17.28 7.31
CA ALA A 249 14.90 16.80 6.74
C ALA A 249 15.19 15.89 5.54
N ARG A 250 14.47 14.76 5.45
CA ARG A 250 14.60 13.80 4.35
C ARG A 250 13.89 14.33 3.12
N LEU A 251 14.64 14.68 2.08
CA LEU A 251 14.12 15.19 0.81
C LEU A 251 13.65 14.06 -0.11
N MET A 252 14.32 12.91 -0.07
CA MET A 252 14.04 11.81 -0.98
C MET A 252 14.36 10.47 -0.35
N LEU A 253 13.56 9.48 -0.71
CA LEU A 253 13.88 8.07 -0.55
C LEU A 253 13.54 7.38 -1.86
N ARG A 254 14.53 6.76 -2.51
CA ARG A 254 14.32 6.11 -3.81
C ARG A 254 14.99 4.75 -3.86
N GLY A 255 14.27 3.78 -4.40
CA GLY A 255 14.78 2.43 -4.62
C GLY A 255 15.94 2.44 -5.62
N ALA A 256 16.97 1.66 -5.32
CA ALA A 256 18.06 1.38 -6.24
C ALA A 256 17.65 0.25 -7.19
N ILE A 257 18.27 0.22 -8.37
CA ILE A 257 18.08 -0.78 -9.41
C ILE A 257 19.16 -1.83 -9.24
N LYS A 258 18.79 -3.11 -9.17
CA LYS A 258 19.73 -4.23 -9.15
C LYS A 258 20.25 -4.47 -10.58
N GLU A 259 21.56 -4.44 -10.73
CA GLU A 259 22.29 -4.70 -11.98
C GLU A 259 22.65 -6.19 -12.10
N GLU A 260 22.97 -6.63 -13.32
CA GLU A 260 23.34 -8.03 -13.60
C GLU A 260 24.60 -8.49 -12.86
N ASP A 261 25.52 -7.57 -12.52
CA ASP A 261 26.75 -7.89 -11.79
C ASP A 261 26.56 -7.99 -10.26
N GLY A 262 25.31 -7.95 -9.78
CA GLY A 262 24.93 -7.97 -8.37
C GLY A 262 25.05 -6.63 -7.66
N SER A 263 25.46 -5.57 -8.38
CA SER A 263 25.49 -4.23 -7.81
C SER A 263 24.14 -3.53 -7.88
N TRP A 264 23.99 -2.47 -7.09
CA TRP A 264 22.78 -1.66 -7.05
C TRP A 264 23.11 -0.22 -7.37
N THR A 265 22.44 0.34 -8.37
CA THR A 265 22.64 1.71 -8.83
C THR A 265 21.43 2.59 -8.55
N PHE A 266 21.69 3.87 -8.37
CA PHE A 266 20.65 4.88 -8.25
C PHE A 266 21.16 6.22 -8.80
N TRP A 267 20.27 7.05 -9.34
CA TRP A 267 20.63 8.39 -9.78
C TRP A 267 19.54 9.43 -9.49
N VAL A 268 19.97 10.64 -9.17
CA VAL A 268 19.10 11.82 -8.99
C VAL A 268 19.60 12.93 -9.90
N ARG A 269 18.68 13.71 -10.49
CA ARG A 269 19.07 14.88 -11.26
C ARG A 269 19.51 16.01 -10.33
N LYS A 270 20.51 16.78 -10.74
CA LYS A 270 21.06 17.89 -9.95
C LYS A 270 20.06 19.04 -9.82
N ASP A 271 19.35 19.36 -10.91
CA ASP A 271 18.34 20.42 -10.95
C ASP A 271 17.19 20.17 -9.97
N PHE A 272 16.79 18.91 -9.78
CA PHE A 272 15.79 18.54 -8.77
C PHE A 272 16.23 18.87 -7.34
N LEU A 273 17.51 18.64 -7.02
CA LEU A 273 18.04 18.94 -5.69
C LEU A 273 18.32 20.43 -5.51
N GLY A 274 18.74 21.12 -6.58
CA GLY A 274 19.24 22.49 -6.56
C GLY A 274 20.70 22.58 -6.07
N SER A 275 21.27 23.78 -6.16
CA SER A 275 22.58 24.08 -5.60
C SER A 275 22.52 24.07 -4.07
N GLY A 276 23.41 23.34 -3.41
CA GLY A 276 23.35 23.24 -1.95
C GLY A 276 24.20 22.11 -1.38
N ARG A 277 24.20 22.03 -0.05
CA ARG A 277 24.86 20.97 0.71
C ARG A 277 23.83 19.96 1.19
N TYR A 278 24.10 18.69 0.92
CA TYR A 278 23.22 17.58 1.23
C TYR A 278 23.97 16.52 2.03
N THR A 279 23.19 15.64 2.64
CA THR A 279 23.70 14.40 3.21
C THR A 279 22.92 13.21 2.67
N TRP A 280 23.57 12.06 2.59
CA TRP A 280 22.94 10.84 2.09
C TRP A 280 23.37 9.62 2.89
N ARG A 281 22.53 8.58 2.82
CA ARG A 281 22.83 7.26 3.37
C ARG A 281 22.06 6.22 2.58
N VAL A 282 22.63 5.02 2.47
CA VAL A 282 21.89 3.88 1.92
C VAL A 282 21.16 3.21 3.08
N LYS A 283 19.93 2.79 2.84
CA LYS A 283 19.22 1.87 3.73
C LYS A 283 18.73 0.66 2.93
N THR A 284 18.53 -0.46 3.59
CA THR A 284 17.84 -1.62 3.03
C THR A 284 16.59 -1.87 3.84
N ASP A 285 15.48 -2.21 3.18
CA ASP A 285 14.46 -3.03 3.81
C ASP A 285 14.96 -4.48 3.73
N SER A 286 15.69 -4.88 4.76
CA SER A 286 15.74 -6.31 4.99
C SER A 286 14.30 -6.77 5.29
N ILE A 287 14.06 -8.07 5.22
CA ILE A 287 12.81 -8.64 5.77
C ILE A 287 12.61 -8.16 7.23
N ALA A 288 13.66 -7.67 7.89
CA ALA A 288 13.68 -7.07 9.23
C ALA A 288 13.59 -5.57 9.40
N GLY A 289 13.08 -4.91 8.38
CA GLY A 289 12.90 -3.47 8.41
C GLY A 289 14.17 -2.71 8.06
N ASP A 290 14.12 -1.41 8.35
CA ASP A 290 15.09 -0.43 7.86
C ASP A 290 16.46 -0.58 8.54
N LEU A 291 17.43 -1.13 7.80
CA LEU A 291 18.84 -1.16 8.19
C LEU A 291 19.62 -0.12 7.40
N TYR A 292 20.36 0.76 8.08
CA TYR A 292 21.17 1.75 7.41
C TYR A 292 22.59 1.25 7.16
N ILE A 293 23.05 1.35 5.91
CA ILE A 293 24.34 0.86 5.45
C ILE A 293 25.39 1.99 5.47
N GLY A 294 26.51 1.75 6.13
CA GLY A 294 27.60 2.72 6.28
C GLY A 294 27.20 3.96 7.09
N LYS A 295 28.09 4.96 7.17
CA LYS A 295 27.81 6.26 7.82
C LYS A 295 27.11 7.23 6.87
N LYS A 296 26.39 8.20 7.41
CA LYS A 296 25.87 9.35 6.64
C LYS A 296 27.05 10.10 5.99
N LYS A 297 26.95 10.43 4.71
CA LYS A 297 27.99 11.13 3.95
C LYS A 297 27.46 12.45 3.42
N SER A 298 28.33 13.45 3.29
CA SER A 298 27.97 14.75 2.71
C SER A 298 28.36 14.86 1.24
N PHE A 299 27.63 15.68 0.49
CA PHE A 299 27.99 16.13 -0.84
C PHE A 299 27.45 17.54 -1.10
N THR A 300 28.03 18.21 -2.08
CA THR A 300 27.61 19.55 -2.51
C THR A 300 27.31 19.51 -4.00
N ILE A 301 26.20 20.12 -4.39
CA ILE A 301 25.89 20.45 -5.78
C ILE A 301 26.22 21.94 -5.94
N PHE A 302 27.12 22.23 -6.87
CA PHE A 302 27.48 23.58 -7.28
C PHE A 302 26.57 24.03 -8.41
#